data_AF-A0A2V5LJX2-F1
#
_entry.id   AF-A0A2V5LJX2-F1
#
_cell.length_a   1.000
_cell.length_b   1.000
_cell.length_c   1.000
_cell.angle_alpha   90.00
_cell.angle_beta   90.00
_cell.angle_gamma   90.00
#
_symmetry.space_group_name_H-M   'P 1'
#
loop_
_entity.id
_entity.type
_entity.pdbx_description
1 polymer ?
#
loop_
_entity_poly.entity_id
_entity_poly.type
_entity_poly.pdbx_seq_one_letter_code
_entity_poly.pdbx_strand_id
1 'polypeptide(L)' 'MLGAVRPETPVDGFGQARFMTTRWSVVLSCSVSATDEEKAQAALAELCKVYWRPVFGFICRQGHSVPDAQDLT' A
#
# COMPACT_ATOMS: atom_id res chain seq x y z
N MET A 1 -15.40 -36.15 -27.11
CA MET A 1 -15.14 -34.71 -27.30
C MET A 1 -15.13 -34.05 -25.93
N LEU A 2 -13.96 -33.94 -25.28
CA LEU A 2 -13.83 -33.29 -23.98
C LEU A 2 -13.44 -31.82 -24.19
N GLY A 3 -14.23 -30.93 -23.59
CA GLY A 3 -14.08 -29.48 -23.68
C GLY A 3 -12.81 -28.98 -22.99
N ALA A 4 -12.15 -28.03 -23.63
CA ALA A 4 -11.00 -27.33 -23.10
C ALA A 4 -11.44 -26.43 -21.93
N VAL A 5 -10.95 -26.73 -20.73
CA VAL A 5 -11.04 -25.82 -19.58
C VAL A 5 -10.13 -24.62 -19.89
N ARG A 6 -10.68 -23.40 -19.81
CA ARG A 6 -9.87 -22.18 -19.93
C ARG A 6 -9.06 -22.01 -18.64
N PRO A 7 -7.80 -21.55 -18.69
CA PRO A 7 -7.12 -21.15 -17.47
C PRO A 7 -7.79 -19.89 -16.94
N GLU A 8 -8.45 -20.02 -15.79
CA GLU A 8 -8.91 -18.90 -14.98
C GLU A 8 -7.71 -17.99 -14.73
N THR A 9 -7.72 -16.78 -15.29
CA THR A 9 -6.71 -15.76 -14.99
C THR A 9 -6.76 -15.48 -13.48
N PRO A 10 -5.65 -15.62 -12.74
CA PRO A 10 -5.63 -15.28 -11.33
C PRO A 10 -6.07 -13.82 -11.20
N VAL A 11 -7.07 -13.56 -10.35
CA VAL A 11 -7.49 -12.19 -10.05
C VAL A 11 -6.24 -11.42 -9.63
N ASP A 12 -5.91 -10.37 -10.38
CA ASP A 12 -4.68 -9.59 -10.23
C ASP A 12 -4.74 -8.79 -8.91
N GLY A 13 -4.53 -9.47 -7.78
CA GLY A 13 -4.38 -8.86 -6.45
C GLY A 13 -3.14 -7.95 -6.37
N PHE A 14 -2.29 -7.98 -7.40
CA PHE A 14 -1.10 -7.14 -7.54
C PHE A 14 -1.42 -5.64 -7.66
N GLY A 15 -2.64 -5.27 -8.07
CA GLY A 15 -3.06 -3.86 -8.14
C GLY A 15 -3.04 -3.14 -6.77
N GLN A 16 -3.16 -3.88 -5.67
CA GLN A 16 -3.16 -3.35 -4.31
C GLN A 16 -1.78 -3.42 -3.61
N ALA A 17 -0.83 -4.15 -4.18
CA ALA A 17 0.52 -4.34 -3.65
C ALA A 17 1.58 -3.50 -4.39
N ARG A 18 1.14 -2.65 -5.32
CA ARG A 18 1.97 -1.71 -6.06
C ARG A 18 1.97 -0.36 -5.34
N PHE A 19 3.15 0.24 -5.21
CA PHE A 19 3.26 1.61 -4.74
C PHE A 19 2.48 2.53 -5.69
N MET A 20 1.47 3.21 -5.16
CA MET A 20 0.85 4.31 -5.91
C MET A 20 1.90 5.42 -6.06
N THR A 21 1.79 6.21 -7.13
CA THR A 21 2.58 7.44 -7.25
C THR A 21 2.37 8.29 -6.00
N THR A 22 3.49 8.75 -5.42
CA THR A 22 3.48 9.57 -4.22
C THR A 22 2.50 10.71 -4.35
N ARG A 23 1.44 10.72 -3.52
CA ARG A 23 0.43 11.78 -3.47
C ARG A 23 1.03 13.00 -2.76
N TRP A 24 1.94 13.68 -3.45
CA TRP A 24 2.62 14.89 -2.96
C TRP A 24 1.64 15.97 -2.49
N SER A 25 0.42 16.02 -3.04
CA SER A 25 -0.63 16.93 -2.57
C SER A 25 -1.00 16.74 -1.09
N VAL A 26 -1.00 15.49 -0.59
CA VAL A 26 -1.31 15.17 0.81
C VAL A 26 -0.16 15.58 1.72
N VAL A 27 1.07 15.29 1.31
CA VAL A 27 2.29 15.70 2.03
C VAL A 27 2.40 17.23 2.08
N LEU A 28 2.11 17.90 0.96
CA LEU A 28 2.19 19.35 0.86
C LEU A 28 1.13 20.04 1.73
N SER A 29 -0.08 19.50 1.83
CA SER A 29 -1.13 20.04 2.71
C SER A 29 -0.76 20.05 4.20
N CYS A 30 0.17 19.19 4.64
CA CYS A 30 0.72 19.24 6.00
C CYS A 30 1.78 20.32 6.17
N SER A 31 2.59 20.55 5.14
CA SER A 31 3.78 21.43 5.21
C SER A 31 3.45 22.92 5.28
N VAL A 32 2.27 23.34 4.79
CA VAL A 32 1.86 24.75 4.72
C VAL A 32 1.33 25.27 6.07
N SER A 33 0.98 24.38 7.00
CA SER A 33 0.41 24.75 8.30
C SER A 33 1.15 24.04 9.43
N ALA A 34 2.40 24.43 9.67
CA ALA A 34 3.17 23.98 10.83
C ALA A 34 2.49 24.27 12.19
N THR A 35 1.45 25.10 12.20
CA THR A 35 0.59 25.44 13.35
C THR A 35 -0.61 24.51 13.54
N ASP A 36 -0.86 23.57 12.62
CA ASP A 36 -2.08 22.76 12.58
C ASP A 36 -1.73 21.27 12.72
N GLU A 37 -1.19 20.92 13.89
CA GLU A 37 -0.72 19.57 14.27
C GLU A 37 -1.76 18.48 13.97
N GLU A 38 -3.05 18.79 14.17
CA GLU A 38 -4.16 17.87 13.89
C GLU A 38 -4.25 17.50 12.40
N LYS A 39 -4.06 18.46 11.50
CA LYS A 39 -4.06 18.20 10.04
C LYS A 39 -2.83 17.41 9.60
N ALA A 40 -1.68 17.71 10.18
CA ALA A 40 -0.46 16.94 9.92
C ALA A 40 -0.64 15.48 10.34
N GLN A 41 -1.22 15.24 11.52
CA GLN A 41 -1.47 13.90 12.03
C GLN A 41 -2.51 13.14 11.20
N ALA A 42 -3.60 13.79 10.79
CA ALA A 42 -4.62 13.19 9.93
C ALA A 42 -4.04 12.75 8.58
N ALA A 43 -3.23 13.61 7.96
CA ALA A 43 -2.61 13.30 6.68
C ALA A 43 -1.52 12.22 6.80
N LEU A 44 -0.74 12.20 7.90
CA LEU A 44 0.19 11.10 8.18
C LEU A 44 -0.57 9.78 8.33
N ALA A 45 -1.68 9.76 9.07
CA ALA A 45 -2.51 8.57 9.21
C ALA A 45 -3.06 8.08 7.86
N GLU A 46 -3.49 8.98 6.98
CA GLU A 46 -3.92 8.63 5.62
C GLU A 46 -2.77 8.06 4.77
N LEU A 47 -1.57 8.62 4.87
CA LEU A 47 -0.40 8.06 4.21
C LEU A 47 -0.08 6.64 4.73
N CYS A 48 -0.03 6.44 6.05
CA CYS A 48 0.21 5.13 6.64
C CYS A 48 -0.80 4.08 6.15
N LYS A 49 -2.10 4.41 6.13
CA LYS A 49 -3.16 3.51 5.64
C LYS A 49 -2.97 3.13 4.17
N VAL A 50 -2.67 4.11 3.32
CA VAL A 50 -2.55 3.89 1.86
C VAL A 50 -1.28 3.10 1.53
N TYR A 51 -0.19 3.32 2.25
CA TYR A 51 1.10 2.68 1.97
C TYR A 51 1.31 1.35 2.69
N TRP A 52 0.52 1.01 3.71
CA TRP A 52 0.68 -0.26 4.43
C TRP A 52 0.66 -1.48 3.50
N ARG A 53 -0.34 -1.60 2.62
CA ARG A 53 -0.44 -2.74 1.68
C ARG A 53 0.70 -2.81 0.66
N PRO A 54 1.11 -1.71 0.00
CA PRO A 54 2.31 -1.69 -0.84
C PRO A 54 3.60 -2.09 -0.13
N VAL A 55 3.83 -1.58 1.09
CA VAL A 55 5.05 -1.86 1.88
C VAL A 55 5.05 -3.33 2.33
N PHE A 56 3.94 -3.80 2.90
CA PHE A 56 3.75 -5.21 3.27
C PHE A 56 4.01 -6.14 2.07
N GLY A 57 3.39 -5.86 0.93
CA GLY A 57 3.57 -6.65 -0.28
C GLY A 57 5.01 -6.61 -0.81
N PHE A 58 5.73 -5.50 -0.65
CA PHE A 58 7.14 -5.41 -1.00
C PHE A 58 8.01 -6.27 -0.08
N ILE A 59 7.77 -6.24 1.24
CA ILE A 59 8.51 -7.02 2.22
C ILE A 59 8.28 -8.52 2.02
N CYS A 60 7.05 -8.96 1.76
CA CYS A 60 6.76 -10.35 1.39
C CYS A 60 7.53 -10.78 0.12
N ARG A 61 7.65 -9.90 -0.88
CA ARG A 61 8.43 -10.18 -2.11
C ARG A 61 9.94 -10.28 -1.86
N GLN A 62 10.45 -9.72 -0.77
CA GLN A 62 11.84 -9.87 -0.35
C GLN A 62 12.12 -11.22 0.35
N GLY A 63 11.09 -12.08 0.51
CA GLY A 63 11.22 -13.42 1.10
C GLY A 63 10.93 -13.49 2.59
N HIS A 64 10.45 -12.40 3.20
CA HIS A 64 9.99 -12.43 4.59
C HIS A 64 8.72 -13.27 4.74
N SER A 65 8.58 -13.92 5.89
CA SER A 65 7.33 -14.58 6.25
C SER A 65 6.20 -13.56 6.42
N VAL A 66 4.95 -13.99 6.31
CA VAL A 66 3.79 -13.11 6.54
C VAL A 66 3.82 -12.47 7.95
N PRO A 67 4.11 -13.20 9.04
CA PRO A 67 4.28 -12.61 10.36
C PRO A 67 5.40 -11.56 10.42
N ASP A 68 6.59 -11.88 9.89
CA ASP A 68 7.71 -10.92 9.90
C ASP A 68 7.37 -9.68 9.06
N ALA A 69 6.64 -9.85 7.96
CA ALA A 69 6.19 -8.74 7.12
C ALA A 69 5.14 -7.86 7.79
N GLN A 70 4.34 -8.40 8.73
CA GLN A 70 3.43 -7.61 9.56
C GLN A 70 4.20 -6.81 10.62
N ASP A 71 5.21 -7.43 11.25
CA ASP A 71 6.03 -6.76 12.27
C ASP A 71 6.90 -5.63 11.69
N LEU A 72 7.31 -5.75 10.42
CA LEU A 72 8.12 -4.77 9.71
C LEU A 72 7.30 -3.60 9.11
N THR A 73 5.97 -3.59 9.26
CA THR A 73 5.07 -2.56 8.71
C THR A 73 4.22 -1.88 9.76
#